data_AF-A0A7W1HSV8-F1
#
_entry.id   AF-A0A7W1HSV8-F1
#
_cell.length_a   1.000
_cell.length_b   1.000
_cell.length_c   1.000
_cell.angle_alpha   90.00
_cell.angle_beta   90.00
_cell.angle_gamma   90.00
#
_symmetry.space_group_name_H-M   'P 1'
#
loop_
_entity.id
_entity.type
_entity.pdbx_description
1 polymer ?
#
loop_
_entity_poly.entity_id
_entity_poly.type
_entity_poly.pdbx_seq_one_letter_code
_entity_poly.pdbx_strand_id
1 'polypeptide(L)' 'MGRLISTTTGAVDGLVDVGEWYVAEGEHDTVARAQFAEVAGMVMGRPTYEGLMAFWTQQTGEWANILNPLPKFVAS' A
#
# COMPACT_ATOMS: atom_id res chain seq x y z
N MET A 1 20.26 0.93 10.72
CA MET A 1 19.05 0.89 11.56
C MET A 1 17.83 0.91 10.63
N GLY A 2 16.88 0.00 10.77
CA GLY A 2 15.64 0.04 9.97
C GLY A 2 14.72 1.20 10.39
N ARG A 3 13.85 1.66 9.49
CA ARG A 3 12.82 2.67 9.77
C ARG A 3 11.44 2.07 9.53
N LEU A 4 10.50 2.32 10.43
CA LEU A 4 9.08 2.05 10.18
C LEU A 4 8.50 3.29 9.51
N ILE A 5 7.89 3.10 8.33
CA ILE A 5 7.24 4.18 7.58
C ILE A 5 5.74 3.88 7.57
N SER A 6 4.95 4.84 8.05
CA SER A 6 3.49 4.80 7.93
C SER A 6 3.10 5.69 6.77
N THR A 7 2.54 5.09 5.73
CA THR A 7 2.02 5.78 4.55
C THR A 7 0.58 5.37 4.37
N THR A 8 -0.31 6.35 4.31
CA THR A 8 -1.73 6.13 4.09
C THR A 8 -2.31 7.31 3.33
N THR A 9 -3.33 7.04 2.52
CA THR A 9 -4.18 8.10 1.97
C THR A 9 -5.29 8.37 2.99
N GLY A 10 -5.69 9.63 3.13
CA GLY A 10 -6.81 10.02 3.97
C GLY A 10 -7.47 11.29 3.46
N ALA A 11 -8.76 11.40 3.73
CA ALA A 11 -9.51 12.64 3.52
C ALA A 11 -9.11 13.69 4.57
N VAL A 12 -9.41 14.96 4.28
CA VAL A 12 -9.02 16.11 5.13
C VAL A 12 -9.65 16.06 6.52
N ASP A 13 -10.80 15.39 6.66
CA ASP A 13 -11.49 15.16 7.93
C ASP A 13 -10.92 13.97 8.73
N GLY A 14 -9.90 13.30 8.22
CA GLY A 14 -9.21 12.19 8.89
C GLY A 14 -9.76 10.81 8.55
N LEU A 15 -10.70 10.69 7.60
CA LEU A 15 -11.13 9.38 7.12
C LEU A 15 -9.98 8.68 6.37
N VAL A 16 -9.62 7.47 6.81
CA VAL A 16 -8.62 6.61 6.16
C VAL A 16 -9.33 5.44 5.50
N ASP A 17 -9.71 5.63 4.24
CA ASP A 17 -10.38 4.64 3.39
C ASP A 17 -10.15 4.97 1.91
N VAL A 18 -10.59 4.11 1.00
CA VAL A 18 -10.64 4.38 -0.44
C VAL A 18 -12.09 4.32 -0.92
N GLY A 19 -12.67 5.48 -1.24
CA GLY A 19 -14.03 5.63 -1.76
C GLY A 19 -14.07 6.42 -3.07
N GLU A 20 -15.25 6.89 -3.46
CA GLU A 20 -15.45 7.68 -4.70
C GLU A 20 -14.56 8.93 -4.79
N TRP A 21 -14.14 9.46 -3.64
CA TRP A 21 -13.27 10.64 -3.53
C TRP A 21 -11.80 10.34 -3.87
N TYR A 22 -11.38 9.07 -3.85
CA TYR A 22 -9.99 8.70 -4.01
C TYR A 22 -9.57 8.78 -5.48
N VAL A 23 -8.48 9.51 -5.72
CA VAL A 23 -7.83 9.60 -7.05
C VAL A 23 -6.49 8.91 -6.94
N ALA A 24 -6.31 7.80 -7.68
CA ALA A 24 -5.10 6.97 -7.65
C ALA A 24 -3.96 7.49 -8.55
N GLU A 25 -4.21 8.57 -9.30
CA GLU A 25 -3.31 9.09 -10.33
C GLU A 25 -2.72 10.45 -9.92
N GLY A 26 -1.52 10.74 -10.42
CA GLY A 26 -0.84 12.02 -10.22
C GLY A 26 0.56 11.85 -9.63
N GLU A 27 1.16 12.96 -9.21
CA GLU A 27 2.53 12.96 -8.69
C GLU A 27 2.68 12.08 -7.44
N HIS A 28 1.65 12.04 -6.59
CA HIS A 28 1.65 11.22 -5.37
C HIS A 28 1.81 9.73 -5.66
N ASP A 29 1.28 9.22 -6.78
CA ASP A 29 1.44 7.83 -7.19
C ASP A 29 2.91 7.50 -7.47
N THR A 30 3.58 8.38 -8.21
CA THR A 30 5.00 8.20 -8.56
C THR A 30 5.88 8.24 -7.31
N VAL A 31 5.62 9.18 -6.40
CA VAL A 31 6.34 9.29 -5.12
C VAL A 31 6.08 8.07 -4.24
N ALA A 32 4.84 7.58 -4.16
CA ALA A 32 4.50 6.39 -3.40
C ALA A 32 5.20 5.16 -3.98
N ARG A 33 5.21 4.97 -5.31
CA ARG A 33 5.94 3.87 -5.96
C ARG A 33 7.43 3.90 -5.65
N ALA A 34 8.06 5.07 -5.73
CA ALA A 34 9.46 5.24 -5.38
C ALA A 34 9.73 4.89 -3.91
N GLN A 35 8.82 5.25 -3.00
CA GLN A 35 8.92 4.86 -1.59
C GLN A 35 8.82 3.33 -1.41
N PHE A 36 7.84 2.68 -2.04
CA PHE A 36 7.62 1.23 -1.92
C PHE A 36 8.70 0.39 -2.61
N ALA A 37 9.39 0.92 -3.62
CA ALA A 37 10.52 0.23 -4.24
C ALA A 37 11.70 0.01 -3.27
N GLU A 38 11.81 0.83 -2.23
CA GLU A 38 12.95 0.84 -1.30
C GLU A 38 12.64 0.17 0.06
N VAL A 39 11.41 -0.31 0.28
CA VAL A 39 11.06 -0.99 1.54
C VAL A 39 11.42 -2.48 1.51
N ALA A 40 11.80 -3.02 2.66
CA ALA A 40 12.13 -4.44 2.79
C ALA A 40 10.90 -5.34 3.03
N GLY A 41 9.74 -4.76 3.29
CA GLY A 41 8.50 -5.48 3.58
C GLY A 41 7.41 -4.55 4.10
N MET A 42 6.20 -5.09 4.20
CA MET A 42 5.01 -4.35 4.66
C MET A 42 4.47 -4.98 5.94
N VAL A 43 4.12 -4.14 6.91
CA VAL A 43 3.40 -4.55 8.13
C VAL A 43 1.96 -4.08 8.02
N MET A 44 1.00 -4.97 8.28
CA MET A 44 -0.42 -4.66 8.16
C MET A 44 -1.27 -5.47 9.15
N GLY A 45 -2.44 -4.95 9.48
CA GLY A 45 -3.44 -5.70 10.26
C GLY A 45 -4.07 -6.81 9.42
N ARG A 46 -4.59 -7.85 10.09
CA ARG A 46 -5.28 -8.98 9.44
C ARG A 46 -6.41 -8.55 8.48
N PRO A 47 -7.33 -7.64 8.83
CA PRO A 47 -8.40 -7.23 7.91
C PRO A 47 -7.87 -6.61 6.62
N THR A 48 -6.86 -5.75 6.72
CA THR A 48 -6.22 -5.11 5.56
C THR A 48 -5.53 -6.15 4.67
N TYR A 49 -4.81 -7.11 5.26
CA TYR A 49 -4.17 -8.18 4.50
C TYR A 49 -5.19 -9.02 3.72
N GLU A 50 -6.26 -9.47 4.38
CA GLU A 50 -7.27 -10.33 3.76
C GLU A 50 -8.01 -9.61 2.63
N GLY A 51 -8.36 -8.33 2.80
CA GLY A 51 -8.99 -7.53 1.76
C GLY A 51 -8.09 -7.32 0.53
N LEU A 52 -6.80 -7.06 0.75
CA LEU A 52 -5.86 -6.76 -0.34
C LEU A 52 -5.31 -8.02 -1.02
N MET A 53 -5.18 -9.14 -0.31
CA MET A 53 -4.63 -10.38 -0.87
C MET A 53 -5.51 -10.94 -2.00
N ALA A 54 -6.84 -10.82 -1.86
CA ALA A 54 -7.79 -11.19 -2.92
C ALA A 54 -7.59 -10.37 -4.21
N PHE A 55 -7.06 -9.16 -4.10
CA PHE A 55 -6.88 -8.23 -5.20
C PHE A 55 -5.46 -8.29 -5.81
N TRP A 56 -4.41 -8.15 -4.99
CA TRP A 56 -3.01 -8.01 -5.43
C TRP A 56 -2.49 -9.16 -6.28
N THR A 57 -2.86 -10.39 -5.93
CA THR A 57 -2.38 -11.61 -6.62
C THR A 57 -2.82 -11.69 -8.08
N GLN A 58 -3.83 -10.92 -8.48
CA GLN A 58 -4.36 -10.87 -9.83
C GLN A 58 -3.86 -9.65 -10.62
N GLN A 59 -3.19 -8.70 -9.96
CA GLN A 59 -2.75 -7.47 -10.61
C GLN A 59 -1.44 -7.67 -11.39
N THR A 60 -1.27 -6.86 -12.42
CA THR A 60 -0.04 -6.74 -13.21
C THR A 60 0.38 -5.28 -13.32
N GLY A 61 1.57 -5.00 -13.85
CA GLY A 61 2.10 -3.64 -14.00
C GLY A 61 3.03 -3.22 -12.85
N GLU A 62 3.41 -1.95 -12.85
CA GLU A 62 4.51 -1.44 -12.01
C GLU A 62 4.26 -1.61 -10.52
N TRP A 63 3.04 -1.33 -10.06
CA TRP A 63 2.64 -1.56 -8.67
C TRP A 63 2.69 -3.04 -8.29
N ALA A 64 2.19 -3.94 -9.14
CA ALA A 64 2.20 -5.36 -8.87
C ALA A 64 3.64 -5.91 -8.80
N ASN A 65 4.54 -5.43 -9.66
CA ASN A 65 5.95 -5.81 -9.67
C ASN A 65 6.67 -5.42 -8.37
N ILE A 66 6.22 -4.37 -7.69
CA ILE A 66 6.76 -3.93 -6.39
C ILE A 66 6.05 -4.68 -5.25
N LEU A 67 4.72 -4.62 -5.20
CA LEU A 67 3.94 -5.07 -4.06
C LEU A 67 3.86 -6.59 -3.96
N ASN A 68 3.72 -7.33 -5.06
CA ASN A 68 3.55 -8.79 -5.02
C ASN A 68 4.75 -9.54 -4.42
N PRO A 69 6.02 -9.23 -4.76
CA PRO A 69 7.17 -9.91 -4.16
C PRO A 69 7.51 -9.43 -2.75
N LEU A 70 7.04 -8.26 -2.31
CA LEU A 70 7.34 -7.74 -0.96
C LEU A 70 6.83 -8.72 0.12
N PRO A 71 7.61 -9.02 1.17
CA PRO A 71 7.11 -9.77 2.33
C PRO A 71 5.99 -9.00 3.05
N LYS A 72 4.87 -9.70 3.37
CA LYS A 72 3.76 -9.14 4.16
C LYS A 72 3.82 -9.75 5.56
N PHE A 73 4.01 -8.91 6.57
CA PHE A 73 3.96 -9.27 7.98
C PHE A 73 2.60 -8.87 8.54
N VAL A 74 1.79 -9.86 8.93
CA VAL A 74 0.43 -9.63 9.42
C VAL A 74 0.43 -9.60 10.94
N ALA A 75 0.07 -8.45 11.51
CA ALA A 75 -0.16 -8.31 12.95
C ALA A 75 -1.63 -8.68 13.27
N SER A 76 -1.82 -9.59 14.23
CA SER A 76 -3.14 -10.06 14.67
C SER A 76 -3.17 -10.42 16.13
#